data_AF-A5FL95-F1
#
_entry.id   AF-A5FL95-F1
#
_cell.length_a   1.000
_cell.length_b   1.000
_cell.length_c   1.000
_cell.angle_alpha   90.00
_cell.angle_beta   90.00
_cell.angle_gamma   90.00
#
_symmetry.space_group_name_H-M   'P 1'
#
loop_
_entity.id
_entity.type
_entity.pdbx_description
1 polymer ?
#
loop_
_entity_poly.entity_id
_entity_poly.type
_entity_poly.pdbx_seq_one_letter_code
_entity_poly.pdbx_strand_id
1 'polypeptide(L)'
;MKVTLKTLAVILSLMSSQFFFAQQINTDQKTHEIELQNYENEIKRISADNHKILDNKISDLKKQLKDLETKKKNLVKSEDNLNSTKEKISKLELANQKIENKITTTSISDEEIQKQRIKTKQNELNIQKLKLTQITQQKELEKAISAL
;
A
#
# COMPACT_ATOMS: atom_id res chain seq x y z
N MET A 1 -21.51 91.57 -13.83
CA MET A 1 -21.28 90.78 -12.58
C MET A 1 -22.15 89.52 -12.49
N LYS A 2 -23.46 89.54 -12.80
CA LYS A 2 -24.32 88.34 -12.71
C LYS A 2 -23.96 87.21 -13.69
N VAL A 3 -23.50 87.54 -14.90
CA VAL A 3 -23.14 86.53 -15.93
C VAL A 3 -21.78 85.88 -15.62
N THR A 4 -20.77 86.69 -15.26
CA THR A 4 -19.43 86.19 -14.91
C THR A 4 -19.45 85.28 -13.68
N LEU A 5 -20.26 85.60 -12.67
CA LEU A 5 -20.40 84.75 -11.47
C LEU A 5 -21.10 83.42 -11.80
N LYS A 6 -22.09 83.43 -12.71
CA LYS A 6 -22.75 82.20 -13.20
C LYS A 6 -21.80 81.34 -14.01
N THR A 7 -20.99 81.93 -14.89
CA THR A 7 -19.97 81.20 -15.66
C THR A 7 -18.91 80.58 -14.75
N LEU A 8 -18.45 81.31 -13.72
CA LEU A 8 -17.51 80.79 -12.74
C LEU A 8 -18.11 79.62 -11.94
N ALA A 9 -19.38 79.72 -11.53
CA ALA A 9 -20.08 78.64 -10.84
C ALA A 9 -20.22 77.38 -11.71
N VAL A 10 -20.53 77.54 -13.00
CA VAL A 10 -20.60 76.41 -13.95
C VAL A 10 -19.22 75.76 -14.13
N ILE A 11 -18.15 76.55 -14.26
CA ILE A 11 -16.78 76.02 -14.38
C ILE A 11 -16.37 75.25 -13.11
N LEU A 12 -16.66 75.79 -11.92
CA LEU A 12 -16.40 75.11 -10.65
C LEU A 12 -17.17 73.79 -10.52
N SER A 13 -18.43 73.74 -10.94
CA SER A 13 -19.23 72.51 -10.95
C SER A 13 -18.73 71.47 -11.96
N LEU A 14 -18.19 71.90 -13.10
CA LEU A 14 -17.58 70.99 -14.07
C LEU A 14 -16.23 70.43 -13.57
N MET A 15 -15.43 71.25 -12.89
CA MET A 15 -14.17 70.79 -12.31
C MET A 15 -14.39 69.84 -11.12
N SER A 16 -15.41 70.10 -10.30
CA SER A 16 -15.74 69.22 -9.17
C SER A 16 -16.29 67.86 -9.64
N SER A 17 -17.14 67.83 -10.66
CA SER A 17 -17.63 66.56 -11.22
C SER A 17 -16.50 65.72 -11.80
N GLN A 18 -15.56 66.32 -12.54
CA GLN A 18 -14.35 65.64 -13.03
C GLN A 18 -13.48 65.08 -11.89
N PHE A 19 -13.33 65.82 -10.79
CA PHE A 19 -12.60 65.35 -9.61
C PHE A 19 -13.28 64.13 -8.96
N PHE A 20 -14.60 64.16 -8.78
CA PHE A 20 -15.35 63.01 -8.24
C PHE A 20 -15.26 61.78 -9.16
N PHE A 21 -15.39 61.94 -10.48
CA PHE A 21 -15.23 60.83 -11.43
C PHE A 21 -13.82 60.25 -11.40
N ALA A 22 -12.78 61.09 -11.35
CA ALA A 22 -11.39 60.62 -11.25
C ALA A 22 -11.12 59.89 -9.93
N GLN A 23 -11.67 60.36 -8.82
CA GLN A 23 -11.54 59.70 -7.52
C GLN A 23 -12.29 58.36 -7.48
N GLN A 24 -13.47 58.30 -8.09
CA GLN A 24 -14.25 57.07 -8.22
C GLN A 24 -13.51 56.03 -9.07
N ILE A 25 -13.01 56.41 -10.25
CA ILE A 25 -12.24 55.51 -11.13
C ILE A 25 -11.01 54.94 -10.41
N ASN A 26 -10.24 55.78 -9.69
CA ASN A 26 -9.08 55.30 -8.93
C ASN A 26 -9.47 54.34 -7.79
N THR A 27 -10.60 54.60 -7.12
CA THR A 27 -11.09 53.74 -6.02
C THR A 27 -11.58 52.40 -6.56
N ASP A 28 -12.30 52.40 -7.69
CA ASP A 28 -12.79 51.19 -8.36
C ASP A 28 -11.62 50.36 -8.89
N GLN A 29 -10.62 50.98 -9.52
CA GLN A 29 -9.41 50.29 -9.98
C GLN A 29 -8.65 49.63 -8.83
N LYS A 30 -8.44 50.34 -7.72
CA LYS A 30 -7.79 49.78 -6.53
C LYS A 30 -8.59 48.64 -5.91
N THR A 31 -9.92 48.73 -5.93
CA THR A 31 -10.81 47.66 -5.44
C THR A 31 -10.69 46.41 -6.31
N HIS A 32 -10.70 46.56 -7.63
CA HIS A 32 -10.48 45.44 -8.56
C HIS A 32 -9.10 44.81 -8.43
N GLU A 33 -8.05 45.59 -8.20
CA GLU A 33 -6.70 45.06 -7.98
C GLU A 33 -6.63 44.23 -6.69
N ILE A 34 -7.24 44.69 -5.60
CA ILE A 34 -7.33 43.94 -4.34
C ILE A 34 -8.13 42.65 -4.52
N GLU A 35 -9.25 42.69 -5.24
CA GLU A 35 -10.05 41.49 -5.54
C GLU A 35 -9.24 40.48 -6.35
N LEU A 36 -8.55 40.93 -7.41
CA LEU A 36 -7.69 40.07 -8.23
C LEU A 36 -6.59 39.42 -7.38
N GLN A 37 -5.92 40.20 -6.53
CA GLN A 37 -4.88 39.69 -5.63
C GLN A 37 -5.45 38.65 -4.64
N ASN A 38 -6.66 38.88 -4.12
CA ASN A 38 -7.33 37.92 -3.25
C ASN A 38 -7.65 36.62 -3.98
N TYR A 39 -8.16 36.68 -5.21
CA TYR A 39 -8.42 35.50 -6.04
C TYR A 39 -7.12 34.74 -6.36
N GLU A 40 -6.05 35.43 -6.72
CA GLU A 40 -4.75 34.79 -6.96
C GLU A 40 -4.20 34.09 -5.71
N ASN A 41 -4.33 34.74 -4.54
CA ASN A 41 -3.91 34.17 -3.28
C ASN A 41 -4.76 32.94 -2.90
N GLU A 42 -6.06 33.00 -3.15
CA GLU A 42 -6.97 31.87 -2.91
C GLU A 42 -6.65 30.69 -3.83
N ILE A 43 -6.40 30.94 -5.12
CA ILE A 43 -5.98 29.91 -6.08
C ILE A 43 -4.65 29.28 -5.63
N LYS A 44 -3.66 30.07 -5.23
CA LYS A 44 -2.37 29.57 -4.71
C LYS A 44 -2.57 28.71 -3.47
N ARG A 45 -3.43 29.14 -2.54
CA ARG A 45 -3.75 28.38 -1.31
C ARG A 45 -4.39 27.04 -1.66
N ILE A 46 -5.43 27.05 -2.50
CA ILE A 46 -6.13 25.84 -2.94
C ILE A 46 -5.17 24.88 -3.64
N SER A 47 -4.29 25.40 -4.51
CA SER A 47 -3.28 24.58 -5.19
C SER A 47 -2.31 23.93 -4.19
N ALA A 48 -1.81 24.70 -3.22
CA ALA A 48 -0.90 24.19 -2.19
C ALA A 48 -1.57 23.14 -1.30
N ASP A 49 -2.82 23.36 -0.89
CA ASP A 49 -3.59 22.41 -0.10
C ASP A 49 -3.84 21.11 -0.87
N ASN A 50 -4.19 21.21 -2.16
CA ASN A 50 -4.37 20.05 -3.04
C ASN A 50 -3.06 19.26 -3.20
N HIS A 51 -1.93 19.93 -3.41
CA HIS A 51 -0.62 19.25 -3.47
C HIS A 51 -0.31 18.53 -2.16
N LYS A 52 -0.56 19.17 -1.01
CA LYS A 52 -0.35 18.55 0.31
C LYS A 52 -1.23 17.32 0.51
N ILE A 53 -2.50 17.37 0.10
CA ILE A 53 -3.42 16.22 0.17
C ILE A 53 -2.92 15.09 -0.72
N LEU A 54 -2.48 15.40 -1.94
CA LEU A 54 -1.92 14.41 -2.86
C LEU A 54 -0.65 13.77 -2.31
N ASP A 55 0.27 14.57 -1.78
CA ASP A 55 1.52 14.07 -1.19
C ASP A 55 1.26 13.15 0.01
N ASN A 56 0.33 13.53 0.88
CA ASN A 56 -0.11 12.67 1.99
C ASN A 56 -0.67 11.35 1.48
N LYS A 57 -1.55 11.39 0.47
CA LYS A 57 -2.14 10.18 -0.12
C LYS A 57 -1.10 9.30 -0.80
N ILE A 58 -0.12 9.89 -1.49
CA ILE A 58 1.01 9.17 -2.09
C ILE A 58 1.85 8.50 -0.99
N SER A 59 2.11 9.20 0.11
CA SER A 59 2.86 8.65 1.25
C SER A 59 2.12 7.46 1.88
N ASP A 60 0.82 7.58 2.10
CA ASP A 60 0.00 6.51 2.66
C ASP A 60 -0.09 5.29 1.73
N LEU A 61 -0.28 5.52 0.42
CA LEU A 61 -0.28 4.45 -0.58
C LEU A 61 1.09 3.74 -0.64
N LYS A 62 2.20 4.47 -0.52
CA LYS A 62 3.54 3.87 -0.46
C LYS A 62 3.73 3.00 0.78
N LYS A 63 3.21 3.41 1.94
CA LYS A 63 3.23 2.60 3.16
C LYS A 63 2.42 1.31 2.99
N GLN A 64 1.20 1.43 2.48
CA GLN A 64 0.33 0.27 2.21
C GLN A 64 0.98 -0.71 1.24
N LEU A 65 1.60 -0.21 0.17
CA LEU A 65 2.32 -1.05 -0.80
C LEU A 65 3.46 -1.83 -0.12
N LYS A 66 4.27 -1.15 0.69
CA LYS A 66 5.39 -1.77 1.40
C LYS A 66 4.93 -2.83 2.41
N ASP A 67 3.83 -2.55 3.11
CA ASP A 67 3.23 -3.51 4.04
C ASP A 67 2.73 -4.75 3.30
N LEU A 68 2.05 -4.56 2.16
CA LEU A 68 1.53 -5.64 1.32
C LEU A 68 2.68 -6.48 0.73
N GLU A 69 3.75 -5.86 0.24
CA GLU A 69 4.96 -6.55 -0.22
C GLU A 69 5.60 -7.40 0.88
N THR A 70 5.65 -6.87 2.10
CA THR A 70 6.19 -7.58 3.27
C THR A 70 5.30 -8.78 3.63
N LYS A 71 3.98 -8.60 3.67
CA LYS A 71 3.03 -9.70 3.88
C LYS A 71 3.15 -10.77 2.79
N LYS A 72 3.24 -10.38 1.52
CA LYS A 72 3.44 -11.28 0.38
C LYS A 72 4.74 -12.09 0.51
N LYS A 73 5.85 -11.45 0.87
CA LYS A 73 7.13 -12.13 1.07
C LYS A 73 7.06 -13.18 2.19
N ASN A 74 6.36 -12.86 3.28
CA ASN A 74 6.15 -13.80 4.38
C ASN A 74 5.25 -14.96 3.98
N LEU A 75 4.21 -14.70 3.18
CA LEU A 75 3.32 -15.72 2.63
C LEU A 75 4.10 -16.72 1.77
N VAL A 76 4.88 -16.24 0.80
CA VAL A 76 5.70 -17.09 -0.08
C VAL A 76 6.66 -17.96 0.72
N LYS A 77 7.36 -17.38 1.71
CA LYS A 77 8.25 -18.17 2.58
C LYS A 77 7.52 -19.26 3.36
N SER A 78 6.31 -18.99 3.84
CA SER A 78 5.51 -19.97 4.58
C SER A 78 5.06 -21.11 3.65
N GLU A 79 4.66 -20.78 2.43
CA GLU A 79 4.30 -21.75 1.39
C GLU A 79 5.49 -22.62 0.98
N ASP A 80 6.66 -22.04 0.74
CA ASP A 80 7.89 -22.75 0.41
C ASP A 80 8.29 -23.74 1.51
N ASN A 81 8.21 -23.31 2.78
CA ASN A 81 8.49 -24.16 3.93
C ASN A 81 7.52 -25.34 4.02
N LEU A 82 6.23 -25.09 3.78
CA LEU A 82 5.20 -26.13 3.77
C LEU A 82 5.44 -27.15 2.65
N ASN A 83 5.78 -26.67 1.45
CA ASN A 83 6.07 -27.52 0.29
C ASN A 83 7.33 -28.36 0.53
N SER A 84 8.39 -27.78 1.07
CA SER A 84 9.62 -28.50 1.47
C SER A 84 9.33 -29.62 2.48
N THR A 85 8.47 -29.38 3.47
CA THR A 85 8.05 -30.42 4.43
C THR A 85 7.25 -31.53 3.73
N LYS A 86 6.29 -31.19 2.87
CA LYS A 86 5.51 -32.17 2.08
C LYS A 86 6.41 -33.05 1.21
N GLU A 87 7.40 -32.47 0.54
CA GLU A 87 8.36 -33.23 -0.26
C GLU A 87 9.18 -34.21 0.57
N LYS A 88 9.64 -33.79 1.77
CA LYS A 88 10.38 -34.69 2.68
C LYS A 88 9.53 -35.86 3.14
N ILE A 89 8.26 -35.62 3.45
CA ILE A 89 7.30 -36.68 3.79
C ILE A 89 7.16 -37.66 2.62
N SER A 90 6.90 -37.14 1.42
CA SER A 90 6.72 -37.97 0.22
C SER A 90 7.96 -38.82 -0.09
N LYS A 91 9.17 -38.26 0.03
CA LYS A 91 10.44 -38.99 -0.16
C LYS A 91 10.60 -40.14 0.84
N LEU A 92 10.26 -39.93 2.12
CA LEU A 92 10.32 -40.97 3.14
C LEU A 92 9.24 -42.05 2.94
N GLU A 93 8.03 -41.66 2.55
CA GLU A 93 6.94 -42.61 2.24
C GLU A 93 7.31 -43.51 1.05
N LEU A 94 7.88 -42.93 -0.02
CA LEU A 94 8.41 -43.69 -1.16
C LEU A 94 9.58 -44.60 -0.77
N ALA A 95 10.47 -44.15 0.12
CA ALA A 95 11.57 -44.98 0.62
C ALA A 95 11.04 -46.19 1.40
N ASN A 96 10.03 -46.00 2.25
CA ASN A 96 9.38 -47.07 2.99
C ASN A 96 8.68 -48.07 2.05
N GLN A 97 7.97 -47.58 1.04
CA GLN A 97 7.34 -48.45 0.04
C GLN A 97 8.37 -49.30 -0.72
N LYS A 98 9.52 -48.73 -1.08
CA LYS A 98 10.63 -49.48 -1.72
C LYS A 98 11.21 -50.55 -0.80
N ILE A 99 11.32 -50.27 0.49
CA ILE A 99 11.79 -51.26 1.48
C ILE A 99 10.78 -52.40 1.61
N GLU A 100 9.50 -52.08 1.73
CA GLU A 100 8.43 -53.08 1.84
C GLU A 100 8.36 -53.99 0.60
N ASN A 101 8.50 -53.40 -0.60
CA ASN A 101 8.60 -54.16 -1.83
C ASN A 101 9.82 -55.10 -1.84
N LYS A 102 10.98 -54.67 -1.32
CA LYS A 102 12.16 -55.54 -1.22
C LYS A 102 11.94 -56.71 -0.27
N ILE A 103 11.33 -56.46 0.89
CA ILE A 103 11.02 -57.50 1.88
C ILE A 103 10.06 -58.54 1.30
N THR A 104 9.07 -58.11 0.52
CA THR A 104 8.02 -59.00 -0.01
C THR A 104 8.42 -59.76 -1.28
N THR A 105 9.28 -59.18 -2.13
CA THR A 105 9.59 -59.74 -3.46
C THR A 105 10.94 -60.45 -3.54
N THR A 106 11.87 -60.15 -2.64
CA THR A 106 13.24 -60.67 -2.70
C THR A 106 13.46 -61.68 -1.57
N SER A 107 14.10 -62.82 -1.89
CA SER A 107 14.57 -63.75 -0.85
C SER A 107 15.79 -63.12 -0.15
N ILE A 108 15.55 -62.48 1.00
CA ILE A 108 16.56 -61.91 1.87
C ILE A 108 16.51 -62.62 3.24
N SER A 109 17.62 -62.61 3.97
CA SER A 109 17.70 -63.25 5.29
C SER A 109 16.81 -62.55 6.31
N ASP A 110 16.33 -63.32 7.30
CA ASP A 110 15.47 -62.80 8.37
C ASP A 110 16.11 -61.65 9.15
N GLU A 111 17.43 -61.68 9.34
CA GLU A 111 18.19 -60.61 9.99
C GLU A 111 18.14 -59.30 9.18
N GLU A 112 18.29 -59.37 7.86
CA GLU A 112 18.19 -58.20 6.99
C GLU A 112 16.74 -57.69 6.93
N ILE A 113 15.73 -58.58 6.93
CA ILE A 113 14.32 -58.20 7.05
C ILE A 113 14.08 -57.40 8.33
N GLN A 114 14.57 -57.87 9.47
CA GLN A 114 14.41 -57.16 10.75
C GLN A 114 15.07 -55.78 10.72
N LYS A 115 16.29 -55.68 10.19
CA LYS A 115 17.01 -54.40 10.04
C LYS A 115 16.25 -53.41 9.16
N GLN A 116 15.71 -53.88 8.03
CA GLN A 116 14.89 -53.06 7.14
C GLN A 116 13.59 -52.62 7.82
N ARG A 117 12.93 -53.50 8.60
CA ARG A 117 11.73 -53.14 9.38
C ARG A 117 12.01 -52.08 10.44
N ILE A 118 13.12 -52.17 11.16
CA ILE A 118 13.55 -51.14 12.13
C ILE A 118 13.73 -49.79 11.42
N LYS A 119 14.38 -49.79 10.25
CA LYS A 119 14.55 -48.58 9.43
C LYS A 119 13.22 -48.00 8.97
N THR A 120 12.28 -48.84 8.52
CA THR A 120 10.92 -48.41 8.15
C THR A 120 10.20 -47.76 9.34
N LYS A 121 10.28 -48.36 10.54
CA LYS A 121 9.69 -47.80 11.77
C LYS A 121 10.32 -46.46 12.18
N GLN A 122 11.63 -46.33 12.03
CA GLN A 122 12.32 -45.06 12.27
C GLN A 122 11.89 -43.97 11.28
N ASN A 123 11.73 -44.32 10.00
CA ASN A 123 11.19 -43.42 8.99
C ASN A 123 9.72 -43.04 9.27
N GLU A 124 8.88 -43.99 9.70
CA GLU A 124 7.49 -43.73 10.11
C GLU A 124 7.41 -42.70 11.25
N LEU A 125 8.26 -42.84 12.27
CA LEU A 125 8.35 -41.88 13.36
C LEU A 125 8.76 -40.48 12.85
N ASN A 126 9.73 -40.41 11.94
CA ASN A 126 10.14 -39.16 11.32
C ASN A 126 9.03 -38.55 10.46
N ILE A 127 8.28 -39.36 9.71
CA ILE A 127 7.10 -38.93 8.94
C ILE A 127 6.06 -38.33 9.89
N GLN A 128 5.75 -38.97 11.03
CA GLN A 128 4.79 -38.43 11.99
C GLN A 128 5.24 -37.07 12.56
N LYS A 129 6.52 -36.93 12.90
CA LYS A 129 7.08 -35.64 13.34
C LYS A 129 6.94 -34.56 12.25
N LEU A 130 7.26 -34.90 11.00
CA LEU A 130 7.11 -33.97 9.87
C LEU A 130 5.64 -33.64 9.59
N LYS A 131 4.70 -34.58 9.74
CA LYS A 131 3.26 -34.33 9.61
C LYS A 131 2.74 -33.37 10.68
N LEU A 132 3.23 -33.49 11.92
CA LEU A 132 2.94 -32.49 12.96
C LEU A 132 3.48 -31.11 12.57
N THR A 133 4.72 -31.03 12.09
CA THR A 133 5.28 -29.77 11.57
C THR A 133 4.46 -29.21 10.40
N GLN A 134 4.01 -30.06 9.47
CA GLN A 134 3.17 -29.67 8.34
C GLN A 134 1.86 -29.05 8.80
N ILE A 135 1.19 -29.65 9.81
CA ILE A 135 -0.07 -29.11 10.36
C ILE A 135 0.17 -27.74 11.00
N THR A 136 1.25 -27.57 11.76
CA THR A 136 1.60 -26.26 12.34
C THR A 136 1.87 -25.23 11.24
N GLN A 137 2.65 -25.58 10.22
CA GLN A 137 2.92 -24.71 9.07
C GLN A 137 1.65 -24.34 8.30
N GLN A 138 0.70 -25.27 8.13
CA GLN A 138 -0.60 -24.99 7.52
C GLN A 138 -1.40 -23.97 8.33
N LYS A 139 -1.47 -24.14 9.65
CA LYS A 139 -2.17 -23.17 10.52
C LYS A 139 -1.52 -21.79 10.49
N GLU A 140 -0.19 -21.73 10.46
CA GLU A 140 0.55 -20.47 10.33
C GLU A 140 0.30 -19.81 8.97
N LEU A 141 0.26 -20.60 7.89
CA LEU A 141 -0.09 -20.12 6.55
C LEU A 141 -1.52 -19.59 6.48
N GLU A 142 -2.50 -20.32 7.02
CA GLU A 142 -3.91 -19.89 7.10
C GLU A 142 -4.05 -18.58 7.89
N LYS A 143 -3.32 -18.44 9.00
CA LYS A 143 -3.28 -17.20 9.76
C LYS A 143 -2.66 -16.06 8.97
N ALA A 144 -1.58 -16.32 8.22
CA ALA A 144 -0.94 -15.32 7.36
C ALA A 144 -1.86 -14.88 6.21
N ILE A 145 -2.61 -15.80 5.61
CA ILE A 145 -3.63 -15.51 4.59
C ILE A 145 -4.77 -14.69 5.18
N SER A 146 -5.24 -15.04 6.38
CA SER A 146 -6.34 -14.31 7.03
C SER A 146 -5.95 -12.89 7.47
N ALA A 147 -4.66 -12.63 7.65
CA ALA A 147 -4.13 -11.33 8.05
C ALA A 147 -3.75 -10.42 6.86
N LEU A 148 -3.88 -10.91 5.62
CA LEU A 148 -3.64 -10.11 4.40
C LEU A 148 -4.76 -9.10 4.21
#